data_AF-A0A0C3DSL4-F1
#
_entry.id   AF-A0A0C3DSL4-F1
#
_cell.length_a   1.000
_cell.length_b   1.000
_cell.length_c   1.000
_cell.angle_alpha   90.00
_cell.angle_beta   90.00
_cell.angle_gamma   90.00
#
_symmetry.space_group_name_H-M   'P 1'
#
loop_
_entity.id
_entity.type
_entity.pdbx_description
1 polymer ?
#
loop_
_entity_poly.entity_id
_entity_poly.type
_entity_poly.pdbx_seq_one_letter_code
_entity_poly.pdbx_strand_id
1 'polypeptide(L)'
;MLVLPNYFRTGSPAEKWYDNLMVNPPATWEDLVTAFNERWPTVKSATQTSEEYQTELLELKMVEEDIGVIKTIGWQRVWTHVKWAEEVLELANLAGIRAGPTLIWQVKKNLPKAIRKQLDDEYADWTAFTTAVKDVNTTKLKQEREDIEEQKRQEEERERKLLQKVEAVKRATTADLSAQLQRLTIGQVAVAQTTASSVPRPGNKATTRFALQAGPRRTTPYEPPTEGQKETVRKGLEVYPHQRFDDDGQKTYANQLADWAAKHGAFT
;
A
#
# COMPACT_ATOMS: atom_id res chain seq x y z
N MET A 1 46.14 3.55 -16.76
CA MET A 1 46.58 3.45 -15.35
C MET A 1 45.35 3.64 -14.48
N LEU A 2 44.97 2.62 -13.71
CA LEU A 2 43.79 2.66 -12.85
C LEU A 2 44.08 3.54 -11.63
N VAL A 3 43.30 4.61 -11.46
CA VAL A 3 43.48 5.59 -10.39
C VAL A 3 42.57 5.19 -9.23
N LEU A 4 42.88 4.05 -8.59
CA LEU A 4 42.14 3.53 -7.42
C LEU A 4 41.87 4.59 -6.33
N PRO A 5 42.77 5.58 -6.07
CA PRO A 5 42.49 6.68 -5.15
C PRO A 5 41.21 7.47 -5.43
N ASN A 6 40.81 7.61 -6.70
CA ASN A 6 39.63 8.41 -7.09
C ASN A 6 38.30 7.78 -6.66
N TYR A 7 38.32 6.52 -6.20
CA TYR A 7 37.13 5.80 -5.74
C TYR A 7 36.94 5.90 -4.23
N PHE A 8 37.89 6.48 -3.50
CA PHE A 8 37.74 6.71 -2.07
C PHE A 8 37.16 8.10 -1.82
N ARG A 9 36.25 8.19 -0.84
CA ARG A 9 35.79 9.48 -0.32
C ARG A 9 36.95 10.15 0.41
N THR A 10 37.17 11.44 0.18
CA THR A 10 38.22 12.22 0.85
C THR A 10 38.06 12.17 2.37
N GLY A 11 39.17 11.91 3.08
CA GLY A 11 39.27 11.71 4.52
C GLY A 11 38.78 10.35 5.02
N SER A 12 38.35 9.44 4.13
CA SER A 12 37.76 8.16 4.54
C SER A 12 38.79 7.20 5.17
N PRO A 13 38.34 6.25 6.00
CA PRO A 13 39.20 5.18 6.49
C PRO A 13 39.85 4.34 5.37
N ALA A 14 39.19 4.27 4.21
CA ALA A 14 39.68 3.54 3.04
C ALA A 14 40.84 4.27 2.34
N GLU A 15 40.70 5.58 2.14
CA GLU A 15 41.77 6.43 1.59
C GLU A 15 43.00 6.39 2.49
N LYS A 16 42.83 6.63 3.80
CA LYS A 16 43.94 6.58 4.77
C LYS A 16 44.63 5.22 4.82
N TRP A 17 43.87 4.13 4.71
CA TRP A 17 44.45 2.79 4.65
C TRP A 17 45.26 2.60 3.36
N TYR A 18 44.73 3.02 2.22
CA TYR A 18 45.41 2.92 0.94
C TYR A 18 46.71 3.74 0.93
N ASP A 19 46.68 4.97 1.45
CA ASP A 19 47.87 5.83 1.58
C ASP A 19 48.96 5.17 2.43
N ASN A 20 48.56 4.54 3.54
CA ASN A 20 49.49 3.80 4.40
C ASN A 20 50.02 2.52 3.71
N LEU A 21 49.19 1.84 2.92
CA LEU A 21 49.59 0.66 2.14
C LEU A 21 50.61 1.02 1.06
N MET A 22 50.47 2.19 0.43
CA MET A 22 51.39 2.67 -0.61
C MET A 22 52.77 3.10 -0.07
N VAL A 23 52.96 3.21 1.26
CA VAL A 23 54.30 3.41 1.85
C VAL A 23 55.23 2.23 1.53
N ASN A 24 54.68 1.01 1.48
CA ASN A 24 55.35 -0.20 0.99
C ASN A 24 54.40 -0.91 0.00
N PRO A 25 54.39 -0.49 -1.27
CA PRO A 25 53.35 -0.88 -2.19
C PRO A 25 53.38 -2.39 -2.48
N PRO A 26 52.21 -3.03 -2.60
CA PRO A 26 52.13 -4.43 -3.00
C PRO A 26 52.75 -4.64 -4.38
N ALA A 27 53.45 -5.77 -4.56
CA ALA A 27 54.13 -6.10 -5.81
C ALA A 27 53.15 -6.52 -6.92
N THR A 28 52.00 -7.07 -6.53
CA THR A 28 50.96 -7.55 -7.46
C THR A 28 49.57 -7.03 -7.08
N TRP A 29 48.63 -7.11 -8.02
CA TRP A 29 47.22 -6.84 -7.75
C TRP A 29 46.63 -7.82 -6.73
N GLU A 30 47.10 -9.07 -6.73
CA GLU A 30 46.66 -10.11 -5.78
C GLU A 30 47.07 -9.76 -4.34
N ASP A 31 48.28 -9.20 -4.14
CA ASP A 31 48.74 -8.72 -2.83
C ASP A 31 47.89 -7.54 -2.34
N LEU A 32 47.48 -6.64 -3.26
CA LEU A 32 46.57 -5.53 -2.94
C LEU A 32 45.19 -6.04 -2.52
N VAL A 33 44.62 -7.00 -3.27
CA VAL A 33 43.33 -7.63 -2.95
C VAL A 33 43.41 -8.39 -1.63
N THR A 34 44.54 -9.05 -1.34
CA THR A 34 44.77 -9.73 -0.06
C THR A 34 44.78 -8.74 1.10
N ALA A 35 45.58 -7.67 1.02
CA ALA A 35 45.63 -6.64 2.05
C ALA A 35 44.26 -5.95 2.24
N PHE A 36 43.50 -5.78 1.15
CA PHE A 36 42.14 -5.23 1.21
C PHE A 36 41.20 -6.15 2.00
N ASN A 37 41.19 -7.45 1.68
CA ASN A 37 40.35 -8.44 2.37
C ASN A 37 40.79 -8.71 3.81
N GLU A 38 42.06 -8.51 4.16
CA GLU A 38 42.53 -8.53 5.55
C GLU A 38 41.99 -7.33 6.34
N ARG A 39 42.00 -6.14 5.73
CA ARG A 39 41.55 -4.90 6.38
C ARG A 39 40.04 -4.82 6.53
N TRP A 40 39.32 -5.28 5.51
CA TRP A 40 37.88 -5.45 5.52
C TRP A 40 37.58 -6.93 5.25
N PRO A 41 37.69 -7.79 6.28
CA PRO A 41 37.24 -9.16 6.16
C PRO A 41 35.82 -9.14 5.63
N THR A 42 35.56 -9.91 4.58
CA THR A 42 34.19 -10.20 4.17
C THR A 42 33.53 -10.82 5.38
N VAL A 43 32.75 -10.04 6.12
CA VAL A 43 31.88 -10.58 7.14
C VAL A 43 31.02 -11.55 6.37
N LYS A 44 31.18 -12.87 6.64
CA LYS A 44 30.23 -13.85 6.15
C LYS A 44 28.92 -13.40 6.76
N SER A 45 28.08 -12.71 5.99
CA SER A 45 26.66 -12.64 6.28
C SER A 45 26.26 -14.06 6.63
N ALA A 46 25.63 -14.27 7.79
CA ALA A 46 25.13 -15.58 8.16
C ALA A 46 24.39 -16.10 6.91
N THR A 47 24.97 -17.10 6.26
CA THR A 47 24.43 -17.58 4.99
C THR A 47 23.16 -18.25 5.41
N GLN A 48 22.02 -17.69 4.97
CA GLN A 48 20.75 -18.28 5.31
C GLN A 48 20.78 -19.76 4.94
N THR A 49 20.28 -20.60 5.84
CA THR A 49 20.30 -22.03 5.61
C THR A 49 19.35 -22.38 4.46
N SER A 50 19.51 -23.57 3.90
CA SER A 50 18.56 -24.09 2.91
C SER A 50 17.11 -24.03 3.43
N GLU A 51 16.90 -24.32 4.71
CA GLU A 51 15.58 -24.27 5.35
C GLU A 51 15.02 -22.84 5.45
N GLU A 52 15.87 -21.84 5.69
CA GLU A 52 15.46 -20.44 5.73
C GLU A 52 15.01 -19.97 4.34
N TYR A 53 15.74 -20.30 3.27
CA TYR A 53 15.30 -20.02 1.90
C TYR A 53 14.03 -20.77 1.51
N GLN A 54 13.85 -22.02 1.97
CA GLN A 54 12.59 -22.74 1.77
C GLN A 54 11.43 -22.06 2.50
N THR A 55 11.68 -21.48 3.67
CA THR A 55 10.67 -20.72 4.41
C THR A 55 10.28 -19.44 3.66
N GLU A 56 11.26 -18.67 3.19
CA GLU A 56 11.01 -17.48 2.37
C GLU A 56 10.24 -17.82 1.09
N LEU A 57 10.62 -18.91 0.43
CA LEU A 57 9.94 -19.42 -0.76
C LEU A 57 8.46 -19.75 -0.49
N LEU A 58 8.14 -20.30 0.67
CA LEU A 58 6.77 -20.61 1.09
C LEU A 58 5.98 -19.39 1.56
N GLU A 59 6.66 -18.32 1.99
CA GLU A 59 6.04 -17.05 2.38
C GLU A 59 5.80 -16.13 1.18
N LEU A 60 6.56 -16.31 0.09
CA LEU A 60 6.45 -15.51 -1.12
C LEU A 60 5.06 -15.70 -1.77
N LYS A 61 4.23 -14.68 -1.61
CA LYS A 61 2.85 -14.62 -2.13
C LYS A 61 2.73 -13.56 -3.19
N MET A 62 1.90 -13.85 -4.18
CA MET A 62 1.48 -12.86 -5.16
C MET A 62 0.04 -12.47 -4.91
N VAL A 63 -0.23 -11.17 -4.88
CA VAL A 63 -1.55 -10.63 -4.57
C VAL A 63 -2.44 -10.63 -5.82
N GLU A 64 -3.75 -10.74 -5.65
CA GLU A 64 -4.70 -10.84 -6.77
C GLU A 64 -4.71 -9.54 -7.60
N GLU A 65 -4.48 -8.39 -6.96
CA GLU A 65 -4.42 -7.08 -7.61
C GLU A 65 -3.20 -6.93 -8.53
N ASP A 66 -2.15 -7.71 -8.29
CA ASP A 66 -0.94 -7.69 -9.10
C ASP A 66 -1.06 -8.56 -10.37
N ILE A 67 -2.16 -9.28 -10.58
CA ILE A 67 -2.35 -10.11 -11.77
C ILE A 67 -2.47 -9.26 -13.03
N GLY A 68 -1.71 -9.62 -14.06
CA GLY A 68 -1.79 -8.91 -15.35
C GLY A 68 -1.41 -7.43 -15.22
N VAL A 69 -0.57 -7.10 -14.24
CA VAL A 69 0.00 -5.77 -14.06
C VAL A 69 1.43 -5.75 -14.57
N ILE A 70 1.81 -4.64 -15.19
CA ILE A 70 3.19 -4.34 -15.56
C ILE A 70 3.74 -3.36 -14.53
N LYS A 71 4.83 -3.73 -13.86
CA LYS A 71 5.56 -2.82 -12.96
C LYS A 71 6.86 -2.40 -13.63
N THR A 72 7.26 -1.16 -13.37
CA THR A 72 8.57 -0.66 -13.79
C THR A 72 9.58 -1.02 -12.72
N ILE A 73 10.56 -1.86 -13.07
CA ILE A 73 11.68 -2.24 -12.20
C ILE A 73 12.92 -1.62 -12.82
N GLY A 74 13.48 -0.61 -12.15
CA GLY A 74 14.52 0.24 -12.74
C GLY A 74 13.99 0.94 -14.00
N TRP A 75 14.50 0.56 -15.17
CA TRP A 75 14.12 1.12 -16.47
C TRP A 75 13.31 0.15 -17.35
N GLN A 76 12.99 -1.04 -16.84
CA GLN A 76 12.29 -2.07 -17.60
C GLN A 76 10.85 -2.25 -17.15
N ARG A 77 9.96 -2.42 -18.12
CA ARG A 77 8.55 -2.75 -17.90
C ARG A 77 8.40 -4.27 -17.90
N VAL A 78 8.20 -4.86 -16.73
CA VAL A 78 8.12 -6.32 -16.56
C VAL A 78 6.76 -6.68 -15.98
N TRP A 79 6.19 -7.78 -16.46
CA TRP A 79 4.98 -8.33 -15.86
C TRP A 79 5.27 -8.83 -14.44
N THR A 80 4.37 -8.55 -13.50
CA THR A 80 4.47 -8.97 -12.10
C THR A 80 4.68 -10.48 -11.93
N HIS A 81 3.95 -11.31 -12.67
CA HIS A 81 4.08 -12.77 -12.61
C HIS A 81 5.45 -13.26 -13.14
N VAL A 82 6.05 -12.55 -14.11
CA VAL A 82 7.39 -12.86 -14.61
C VAL A 82 8.43 -12.56 -13.54
N LYS A 83 8.33 -11.39 -12.91
CA LYS A 83 9.22 -11.02 -11.79
C LYS A 83 9.10 -12.02 -10.64
N TRP A 84 7.87 -12.35 -10.24
CA TRP A 84 7.61 -13.33 -9.19
C TRP A 84 8.23 -14.69 -9.52
N ALA A 85 8.12 -15.15 -10.77
CA ALA A 85 8.70 -16.41 -11.20
C ALA A 85 10.24 -16.40 -11.17
N GLU A 86 10.87 -15.24 -11.39
CA GLU A 86 12.33 -15.07 -11.25
C GLU A 86 12.77 -15.16 -9.78
N GLU A 87 12.10 -14.44 -8.89
CA GLU A 87 12.36 -14.47 -7.45
C GLU A 87 12.18 -15.89 -6.87
N VAL A 88 11.11 -16.59 -7.28
CA VAL A 88 10.86 -17.99 -6.91
C VAL A 88 11.98 -18.91 -7.40
N LEU A 89 12.44 -18.74 -8.64
CA LEU A 89 13.50 -19.58 -9.19
C LEU A 89 14.84 -19.35 -8.46
N GLU A 90 15.13 -18.09 -8.11
CA GLU A 90 16.32 -17.72 -7.33
C GLU A 90 16.28 -18.35 -5.94
N LEU A 91 15.16 -18.22 -5.21
CA LEU A 91 14.99 -18.84 -3.90
C LEU A 91 15.09 -20.36 -3.96
N ALA A 92 14.49 -21.00 -4.96
CA ALA A 92 14.61 -22.45 -5.15
C ALA A 92 16.06 -22.89 -5.47
N ASN A 93 16.83 -22.04 -6.16
CA ASN A 93 18.23 -22.26 -6.43
C ASN A 93 19.08 -22.12 -5.16
N LEU A 94 18.84 -21.08 -4.35
CA LEU A 94 19.51 -20.85 -3.07
C LEU A 94 19.19 -21.95 -2.03
N ALA A 95 17.96 -22.46 -2.05
CA ALA A 95 17.53 -23.60 -1.27
C ALA A 95 18.04 -24.97 -1.79
N GLY A 96 18.74 -25.02 -2.92
CA GLY A 96 19.27 -26.26 -3.49
C GLY A 96 18.22 -27.25 -4.01
N ILE A 97 16.96 -26.83 -4.16
CA ILE A 97 15.84 -27.69 -4.59
C ILE A 97 15.47 -27.53 -6.06
N ARG A 98 16.14 -26.63 -6.79
CA ARG A 98 15.82 -26.25 -8.16
C ARG A 98 15.58 -27.42 -9.12
N ALA A 99 16.35 -28.50 -9.00
CA ALA A 99 16.32 -29.64 -9.92
C ALA A 99 15.18 -30.65 -9.66
N GLY A 100 14.32 -30.43 -8.66
CA GLY A 100 13.26 -31.35 -8.32
C GLY A 100 11.92 -30.66 -8.00
N PRO A 101 10.87 -31.46 -7.76
CA PRO A 101 9.50 -30.95 -7.56
C PRO A 101 9.21 -30.47 -6.14
N THR A 102 10.19 -30.56 -5.24
CA THR A 102 10.05 -30.28 -3.81
C THR A 102 9.45 -28.89 -3.60
N LEU A 103 8.37 -28.81 -2.80
CA LEU A 103 7.60 -27.60 -2.45
C LEU A 103 6.85 -26.89 -3.59
N ILE A 104 6.97 -27.32 -4.86
CA ILE A 104 6.28 -26.65 -5.99
C ILE A 104 4.78 -26.56 -5.76
N TRP A 105 4.14 -27.66 -5.33
CA TRP A 105 2.70 -27.67 -5.06
C TRP A 105 2.29 -26.69 -3.96
N GLN A 106 3.12 -26.51 -2.93
CA GLN A 106 2.83 -25.57 -1.85
C GLN A 106 2.95 -24.13 -2.32
N VAL A 107 4.01 -23.79 -3.06
CA VAL A 107 4.18 -22.44 -3.64
C VAL A 107 3.12 -22.17 -4.70
N LYS A 108 2.72 -23.17 -5.51
CA LYS A 108 1.60 -23.04 -6.45
C LYS A 108 0.32 -22.60 -5.74
N LYS A 109 0.06 -23.03 -4.49
CA LYS A 109 -1.12 -22.57 -3.72
C LYS A 109 -1.09 -21.11 -3.34
N ASN A 110 0.10 -20.51 -3.23
CA ASN A 110 0.27 -19.09 -2.92
C ASN A 110 0.01 -18.19 -4.14
N LEU A 111 -0.18 -18.78 -5.33
CA LEU A 111 -0.56 -18.03 -6.52
C LEU A 111 -2.05 -17.69 -6.54
N PRO A 112 -2.40 -16.51 -7.09
CA PRO A 112 -3.76 -16.14 -7.44
C PRO A 112 -4.49 -17.22 -8.24
N LYS A 113 -5.81 -17.32 -8.04
CA LYS A 113 -6.61 -18.39 -8.66
C LYS A 113 -6.58 -18.29 -10.20
N ALA A 114 -6.58 -17.08 -10.75
CA ALA A 114 -6.52 -16.83 -12.18
C ALA A 114 -5.28 -17.48 -12.85
N ILE A 115 -4.12 -17.37 -12.20
CA ILE A 115 -2.87 -17.96 -12.71
C ILE A 115 -2.87 -19.47 -12.51
N ARG A 116 -3.29 -19.95 -11.33
CA ARG A 116 -3.34 -21.40 -11.05
C ARG A 116 -4.16 -22.20 -12.07
N LYS A 117 -5.26 -21.63 -12.59
CA LYS A 117 -6.10 -22.27 -13.62
C LYS A 117 -5.39 -22.48 -14.96
N GLN A 118 -4.31 -21.75 -15.22
CA GLN A 118 -3.54 -21.84 -16.46
C GLN A 118 -2.31 -22.74 -16.33
N LEU A 119 -2.06 -23.29 -15.14
CA LEU A 119 -0.90 -24.12 -14.84
C LEU A 119 -1.31 -25.58 -14.72
N ASP A 120 -0.51 -26.46 -15.31
CA ASP A 120 -0.61 -27.92 -15.15
C ASP A 120 -0.51 -28.36 -13.69
N ASP A 121 -1.05 -29.54 -13.39
CA ASP A 121 -1.13 -30.06 -12.02
C ASP A 121 0.24 -30.39 -11.42
N GLU A 122 1.16 -30.90 -12.24
CA GLU A 122 2.48 -31.37 -11.82
C GLU A 122 3.61 -30.81 -12.69
N TYR A 123 4.76 -30.57 -12.06
CA TYR A 123 5.97 -30.11 -12.73
C TYR A 123 7.17 -30.92 -12.23
N ALA A 124 8.08 -31.28 -13.13
CA ALA A 124 9.26 -32.07 -12.80
C ALA A 124 10.27 -31.30 -11.94
N ASP A 125 10.42 -29.99 -12.19
CA ASP A 125 11.39 -29.13 -11.52
C ASP A 125 10.94 -27.66 -11.50
N TRP A 126 11.69 -26.83 -10.78
CA TRP A 126 11.38 -25.41 -10.62
C TRP A 126 11.55 -24.61 -11.90
N THR A 127 12.38 -25.06 -12.83
CA THR A 127 12.57 -24.39 -14.13
C THR A 127 11.32 -24.58 -14.98
N ALA A 128 10.77 -25.79 -15.04
CA ALA A 128 9.52 -26.07 -15.74
C ALA A 128 8.35 -25.28 -15.16
N PHE A 129 8.19 -25.28 -13.83
CA PHE A 129 7.14 -24.53 -13.15
C PHE A 129 7.22 -23.02 -13.41
N THR A 130 8.40 -22.41 -13.20
CA THR A 130 8.57 -20.96 -13.35
C THR A 130 8.47 -20.52 -14.81
N THR A 131 8.87 -21.37 -15.77
CA THR A 131 8.64 -21.12 -17.20
C THR A 131 7.14 -21.09 -17.52
N ALA A 132 6.38 -22.08 -17.06
CA ALA A 132 4.92 -22.08 -17.24
C ALA A 132 4.24 -20.85 -16.62
N VAL A 133 4.74 -20.37 -15.46
CA VAL A 133 4.23 -19.13 -14.84
C VAL A 133 4.57 -17.91 -15.69
N LYS A 134 5.75 -17.84 -16.31
CA LYS A 134 6.14 -16.74 -17.22
C LYS A 134 5.32 -16.73 -18.51
N ASP A 135 4.92 -17.91 -18.98
CA ASP A 135 4.22 -18.10 -20.26
C ASP A 135 2.69 -18.06 -20.15
N VAL A 136 2.15 -17.74 -18.96
CA VAL A 136 0.70 -17.59 -18.78
C VAL A 136 0.10 -16.57 -19.74
N ASN A 137 -1.12 -16.83 -20.21
CA ASN A 137 -1.77 -16.00 -21.20
C ASN A 137 -2.24 -14.68 -20.57
N THR A 138 -1.49 -13.61 -20.84
CA THR A 138 -1.75 -12.28 -20.27
C THR A 138 -3.10 -11.68 -20.71
N THR A 139 -3.62 -12.03 -21.88
CA THR A 139 -4.96 -11.61 -22.33
C THR A 139 -6.05 -12.26 -21.48
N LYS A 140 -5.92 -13.56 -21.19
CA LYS A 140 -6.85 -14.27 -20.28
C LYS A 140 -6.79 -13.71 -18.88
N LEU A 141 -5.60 -13.37 -18.37
CA LEU A 141 -5.46 -12.76 -17.04
C LEU A 141 -6.15 -11.40 -16.93
N LYS A 142 -6.07 -10.56 -17.97
CA LYS A 142 -6.79 -9.29 -18.01
C LYS A 142 -8.31 -9.50 -18.00
N GLN A 143 -8.80 -10.46 -18.80
CA GLN A 143 -10.23 -10.79 -18.81
C GLN A 143 -10.71 -11.30 -17.45
N GLU A 144 -9.98 -12.23 -16.83
CA GLU A 144 -10.36 -12.73 -15.51
C GLU A 144 -10.34 -11.63 -14.44
N ARG A 145 -9.40 -10.69 -14.52
CA ARG A 145 -9.38 -9.51 -13.64
C ARG A 145 -10.63 -8.64 -13.83
N GLU A 146 -11.02 -8.35 -15.07
CA GLU A 146 -12.25 -7.61 -15.37
C GLU A 146 -13.50 -8.33 -14.86
N ASP A 147 -13.57 -9.65 -15.03
CA ASP A 147 -14.68 -10.47 -14.55
C ASP A 147 -14.77 -10.45 -13.00
N ILE A 148 -13.62 -10.49 -12.31
CA ILE A 148 -13.55 -10.39 -10.85
C ILE A 148 -14.04 -9.01 -10.38
N GLU A 149 -13.59 -7.93 -11.04
CA GLU A 149 -14.02 -6.57 -10.73
C GLU A 149 -15.53 -6.38 -10.96
N GLU A 150 -16.07 -6.95 -12.03
CA GLU A 150 -17.50 -6.93 -12.34
C GLU A 150 -18.31 -7.70 -11.30
N GLN A 151 -17.88 -8.89 -10.92
CA GLN A 151 -18.55 -9.69 -9.88
C GLN A 151 -18.57 -8.97 -8.54
N LYS A 152 -17.44 -8.35 -8.16
CA LYS A 152 -17.34 -7.54 -6.94
C LYS A 152 -18.32 -6.37 -6.97
N ARG A 153 -18.39 -5.65 -8.11
CA ARG A 153 -19.35 -4.54 -8.29
C ARG A 153 -20.80 -5.01 -8.15
N GLN A 154 -21.14 -6.14 -8.74
CA GLN A 154 -22.49 -6.72 -8.64
C GLN A 154 -22.83 -7.18 -7.22
N GLU A 155 -21.85 -7.70 -6.48
CA GLU A 155 -22.03 -8.07 -5.07
C GLU A 155 -22.23 -6.85 -4.18
N GLU A 156 -21.41 -5.81 -4.33
CA GLU A 156 -21.56 -4.53 -3.61
C GLU A 156 -22.92 -3.88 -3.90
N GLU A 157 -23.41 -3.94 -5.14
CA GLU A 157 -24.74 -3.44 -5.49
C GLU A 157 -25.86 -4.27 -4.84
N ARG A 158 -25.73 -5.60 -4.82
CA ARG A 158 -26.67 -6.50 -4.14
C ARG A 158 -26.71 -6.24 -2.64
N GLU A 159 -25.55 -6.09 -2.01
CA GLU A 159 -25.43 -5.78 -0.58
C GLU A 159 -26.05 -4.42 -0.26
N ARG A 160 -25.77 -3.39 -1.08
CA ARG A 160 -26.39 -2.06 -0.92
C ARG A 160 -27.91 -2.11 -1.05
N LYS A 161 -28.43 -2.85 -2.02
CA LYS A 161 -29.88 -3.07 -2.18
C LYS A 161 -30.48 -3.80 -0.98
N LEU A 162 -29.78 -4.79 -0.43
CA LEU A 162 -30.22 -5.52 0.76
C LEU A 162 -30.28 -4.60 1.99
N LEU A 163 -29.24 -3.80 2.21
CA LEU A 163 -29.18 -2.82 3.31
C LEU A 163 -30.31 -1.79 3.22
N GLN A 164 -30.60 -1.26 2.02
CA GLN A 164 -31.74 -0.35 1.84
C GLN A 164 -33.08 -1.01 2.16
N LYS A 165 -33.29 -2.27 1.74
CA LYS A 165 -34.51 -3.02 2.08
C LYS A 165 -34.64 -3.24 3.58
N VAL A 166 -33.57 -3.63 4.26
CA VAL A 166 -33.56 -3.79 5.72
C VAL A 166 -33.88 -2.48 6.44
N GLU A 167 -33.31 -1.37 5.98
CA GLU A 167 -33.59 -0.05 6.57
C GLU A 167 -35.05 0.39 6.32
N ALA A 168 -35.58 0.16 5.12
CA ALA A 168 -36.98 0.46 4.80
C ALA A 168 -37.96 -0.36 5.66
N VAL A 169 -37.70 -1.66 5.82
CA VAL A 169 -38.51 -2.53 6.70
C VAL A 169 -38.43 -2.05 8.14
N LYS A 170 -37.24 -1.70 8.63
CA LYS A 170 -37.06 -1.15 9.99
C LYS A 170 -37.86 0.14 10.18
N ARG A 171 -37.84 1.06 9.22
CA ARG A 171 -38.64 2.30 9.29
C ARG A 171 -40.13 2.01 9.30
N ALA A 172 -40.60 1.12 8.43
CA ALA A 172 -42.00 0.73 8.35
C ALA A 172 -42.50 0.09 9.65
N THR A 173 -41.74 -0.83 10.25
CA THR A 173 -42.11 -1.45 11.53
C THR A 173 -42.10 -0.46 12.68
N THR A 174 -41.13 0.46 12.75
CA THR A 174 -41.15 1.54 13.75
C THR A 174 -42.34 2.49 13.57
N ALA A 175 -42.71 2.80 12.32
CA ALA A 175 -43.86 3.64 12.03
C ALA A 175 -45.17 2.94 12.45
N ASP A 176 -45.32 1.64 12.15
CA ASP A 176 -46.49 0.87 12.56
C ASP A 176 -46.62 0.76 14.09
N LEU A 177 -45.53 0.44 14.79
CA LEU A 177 -45.47 0.46 16.27
C LEU A 177 -45.86 1.84 16.84
N SER A 178 -45.35 2.92 16.25
CA SER A 178 -45.69 4.28 16.69
C SER A 178 -47.17 4.61 16.48
N ALA A 179 -47.75 4.19 15.35
CA ALA A 179 -49.16 4.40 15.04
C ALA A 179 -50.07 3.58 15.98
N GLN A 180 -49.69 2.36 16.33
CA GLN A 180 -50.41 1.54 17.31
C GLN A 180 -50.40 2.16 18.71
N LEU A 181 -49.25 2.69 19.17
CA LEU A 181 -49.14 3.39 20.45
C LEU A 181 -49.99 4.67 20.50
N GLN A 182 -50.03 5.44 19.40
CA GLN A 182 -50.90 6.61 19.30
C GLN A 182 -52.39 6.23 19.37
N ARG A 183 -52.80 5.12 18.76
CA ARG A 183 -54.19 4.63 18.80
C ARG A 183 -54.64 4.14 20.17
N LEU A 184 -53.72 3.67 21.01
CA LEU A 184 -53.99 3.29 22.40
C LEU A 184 -54.13 4.50 23.32
N THR A 185 -53.79 5.71 22.86
CA THR A 185 -53.97 6.95 23.61
C THR A 185 -55.40 7.49 23.37
N ILE A 186 -56.38 6.90 24.04
CA ILE A 186 -57.74 7.43 24.15
C ILE A 186 -57.91 8.05 25.53
N GLY A 187 -58.04 9.38 25.58
CA GLY A 187 -58.48 10.08 26.77
C GLY A 187 -58.05 11.55 26.84
N GLN A 188 -58.62 12.42 26.00
CA GLN A 188 -59.20 13.69 26.48
C GLN A 188 -60.06 14.34 25.38
N VAL A 189 -61.32 14.56 25.76
CA VAL A 189 -62.43 15.07 24.96
C VAL A 189 -62.25 16.56 24.70
N ALA A 190 -62.44 17.00 23.46
CA ALA A 190 -62.58 18.40 23.10
C ALA A 190 -63.97 18.92 23.54
N VAL A 191 -64.00 19.98 24.35
CA VAL A 191 -65.19 20.81 24.57
C VAL A 191 -64.81 22.24 24.26
N ALA A 192 -65.57 22.87 23.36
CA ALA A 192 -65.50 24.30 23.08
C ALA A 192 -66.46 25.05 24.01
N GLN A 193 -65.99 26.10 24.71
CA GLN A 193 -66.82 27.24 25.11
C GLN A 193 -65.97 28.44 25.61
N THR A 194 -66.51 29.62 25.35
CA THR A 194 -66.01 31.00 25.47
C THR A 194 -65.97 31.57 26.90
N THR A 195 -64.99 32.45 27.21
CA THR A 195 -65.10 33.86 27.72
C THR A 195 -63.97 34.30 28.68
N ALA A 196 -63.37 35.44 28.34
CA ALA A 196 -62.88 36.60 29.12
C ALA A 196 -62.02 36.53 30.42
N SER A 197 -61.03 37.44 30.44
CA SER A 197 -60.46 38.22 31.57
C SER A 197 -59.10 37.84 32.21
N SER A 198 -58.05 38.50 31.69
CA SER A 198 -57.07 39.43 32.32
C SER A 198 -56.19 39.10 33.58
N VAL A 199 -54.86 39.26 33.34
CA VAL A 199 -53.71 39.75 34.18
C VAL A 199 -53.05 38.80 35.24
N PRO A 200 -51.78 39.05 35.71
CA PRO A 200 -50.48 38.72 35.10
C PRO A 200 -49.58 37.72 35.90
N ARG A 201 -48.52 37.24 35.19
CA ARG A 201 -47.19 36.67 35.60
C ARG A 201 -46.78 36.74 37.10
N PRO A 202 -45.94 35.80 37.63
CA PRO A 202 -44.48 35.84 37.36
C PRO A 202 -43.69 34.50 37.43
N GLY A 203 -42.51 34.49 36.78
CA GLY A 203 -41.34 33.62 37.08
C GLY A 203 -41.48 32.13 36.72
N ASN A 204 -40.46 31.38 36.27
CA ASN A 204 -39.03 31.59 36.31
C ASN A 204 -38.32 30.54 35.45
N LYS A 205 -37.20 30.98 34.86
CA LYS A 205 -35.99 30.22 34.47
C LYS A 205 -36.04 29.42 33.17
N ALA A 206 -35.56 30.11 32.13
CA ALA A 206 -34.91 29.50 30.98
C ALA A 206 -33.77 28.58 31.46
N THR A 207 -33.86 27.31 31.08
CA THR A 207 -32.68 26.43 31.01
C THR A 207 -32.29 26.39 29.55
N THR A 208 -31.33 27.23 29.19
CA THR A 208 -30.59 27.17 27.93
C THR A 208 -29.82 25.85 27.91
N ARG A 209 -30.40 24.80 27.33
CA ARG A 209 -29.60 23.67 26.85
C ARG A 209 -29.05 24.07 25.49
N PHE A 210 -27.73 24.29 25.45
CA PHE A 210 -26.98 24.33 24.21
C PHE A 210 -27.23 23.03 23.46
N ALA A 211 -28.14 23.05 22.49
CA ALA A 211 -28.11 22.08 21.41
C ALA A 211 -26.96 22.51 20.49
N LEU A 212 -25.89 21.72 20.47
CA LEU A 212 -24.94 21.73 19.36
C LEU A 212 -25.76 21.42 18.11
N GLN A 213 -26.10 22.47 17.34
CA GLN A 213 -26.50 22.30 15.95
C GLN A 213 -25.31 21.64 15.27
N ALA A 214 -25.40 20.32 15.09
CA ALA A 214 -24.62 19.64 14.08
C ALA A 214 -25.08 20.24 12.74
N GLY A 215 -24.28 21.18 12.23
CA GLY A 215 -24.43 21.66 10.86
C GLY A 215 -24.47 20.47 9.90
N PRO A 216 -25.07 20.64 8.71
CA PRO A 216 -25.24 19.55 7.76
C PRO A 216 -23.88 18.92 7.48
N ARG A 217 -23.69 17.66 7.92
CA ARG A 217 -22.55 16.84 7.50
C ARG A 217 -22.71 16.63 6.00
N ARG A 218 -22.03 17.45 5.21
CA ARG A 218 -21.77 17.16 3.80
C ARG A 218 -20.88 15.92 3.76
N THR A 219 -21.50 14.75 3.63
CA THR A 219 -20.82 13.57 3.11
C THR A 219 -20.67 13.79 1.61
N THR A 220 -19.68 14.58 1.20
CA THR A 220 -19.25 14.57 -0.20
C THR A 220 -18.61 13.20 -0.46
N PRO A 221 -19.12 12.41 -1.42
CA PRO A 221 -18.40 11.24 -1.90
C PRO A 221 -16.97 11.64 -2.28
N TYR A 222 -15.99 10.82 -1.93
CA TYR A 222 -14.63 11.04 -2.38
C TYR A 222 -14.60 10.93 -3.92
N GLU A 223 -14.38 12.05 -4.59
CA GLU A 223 -14.03 12.04 -6.01
C GLU A 223 -12.51 11.80 -6.11
N PRO A 224 -12.07 10.73 -6.77
CA PRO A 224 -10.65 10.51 -6.98
C PRO A 224 -10.06 11.66 -7.79
N PRO A 225 -8.85 12.15 -7.44
CA PRO A 225 -8.21 13.24 -8.16
C PRO A 225 -8.11 12.93 -9.66
N THR A 226 -8.48 13.91 -10.48
CA THR A 226 -8.30 13.86 -11.94
C THR A 226 -6.82 13.80 -12.30
N GLU A 227 -6.47 13.28 -13.48
CA GLU A 227 -5.07 13.22 -13.93
C GLU A 227 -4.40 14.61 -13.96
N GLY A 228 -5.14 15.66 -14.29
CA GLY A 228 -4.62 17.04 -14.23
C GLY A 228 -4.28 17.50 -12.80
N GLN A 229 -5.06 17.08 -11.80
CA GLN A 229 -4.77 17.35 -10.39
C GLN A 229 -3.55 16.56 -9.92
N LYS A 230 -3.42 15.29 -10.31
CA LYS A 230 -2.24 14.47 -10.01
C LYS A 230 -0.97 15.04 -10.65
N GLU A 231 -1.06 15.51 -11.89
CA GLU A 231 0.06 16.18 -12.59
C GLU A 231 0.48 17.46 -11.88
N THR A 232 -0.48 18.25 -11.41
CA THR A 232 -0.20 19.49 -10.66
C THR A 232 0.53 19.18 -9.36
N VAL A 233 0.10 18.14 -8.62
CA VAL A 233 0.78 17.69 -7.40
C VAL A 233 2.19 17.18 -7.70
N ARG A 234 2.37 16.40 -8.77
CA ARG A 234 3.68 15.88 -9.16
C ARG A 234 4.66 17.00 -9.49
N LYS A 235 4.23 17.99 -10.27
CA LYS A 235 5.04 19.20 -10.55
C LYS A 235 5.39 19.96 -9.27
N GLY A 236 4.47 20.05 -8.30
CA GLY A 236 4.76 20.65 -7.00
C GLY A 236 5.85 19.90 -6.22
N LEU A 237 5.79 18.57 -6.21
CA LEU A 237 6.77 17.71 -5.55
C LEU A 237 8.15 17.73 -6.24
N GLU A 238 8.20 17.98 -7.55
CA GLU A 238 9.46 18.18 -8.27
C GLU A 238 10.13 19.51 -7.91
N VAL A 239 9.34 20.57 -7.68
CA VAL A 239 9.86 21.89 -7.28
C VAL A 239 10.36 21.87 -5.83
N TYR A 240 9.68 21.12 -4.96
CA TYR A 240 10.04 21.00 -3.54
C TYR A 240 10.22 19.52 -3.17
N PRO A 241 11.36 18.91 -3.53
CA PRO A 241 11.60 17.50 -3.28
C PRO A 241 11.67 17.20 -1.79
N HIS A 242 11.20 16.00 -1.42
CA HIS A 242 11.26 15.51 -0.05
C HIS A 242 12.71 15.38 0.42
N GLN A 243 13.03 16.01 1.55
CA GLN A 243 14.37 16.01 2.11
C GLN A 243 14.61 14.77 2.99
N ARG A 244 15.86 14.37 3.13
CA ARG A 244 16.25 13.33 4.09
C ARG A 244 16.09 13.84 5.51
N PHE A 245 15.86 12.94 6.46
CA PHE A 245 15.72 13.30 7.87
C PHE A 245 17.10 13.38 8.54
N ASP A 246 17.91 14.36 8.11
CA ASP A 246 19.23 14.71 8.63
C ASP A 246 19.37 16.24 8.72
N ASP A 247 20.46 16.72 9.35
CA ASP A 247 20.66 18.15 9.61
C ASP A 247 20.70 19.01 8.33
N ASP A 248 21.24 18.46 7.24
CA ASP A 248 21.30 19.14 5.94
C ASP A 248 19.94 19.15 5.23
N GLY A 249 19.17 18.07 5.36
CA GLY A 249 17.80 17.97 4.88
C GLY A 249 16.85 18.91 5.61
N GLN A 250 17.01 19.09 6.93
CA GLN A 250 16.22 20.06 7.71
C GLN A 250 16.51 21.50 7.29
N LYS A 251 17.78 21.85 7.04
CA LYS A 251 18.15 23.18 6.51
C LYS A 251 17.58 23.41 5.12
N THR A 252 17.64 22.40 4.25
CA THR A 252 17.11 22.48 2.89
C THR A 252 15.59 22.66 2.90
N TYR A 253 14.89 21.94 3.77
CA TYR A 253 13.44 22.09 3.97
C TYR A 253 13.06 23.48 4.49
N ALA A 254 13.82 24.03 5.44
CA ALA A 254 13.58 25.40 5.93
C ALA A 254 13.72 26.45 4.82
N ASN A 255 14.72 26.30 3.94
CA ASN A 255 14.90 27.16 2.78
C ASN A 255 13.76 27.01 1.76
N GLN A 256 13.33 25.78 1.49
CA GLN A 256 12.18 25.49 0.63
C GLN A 256 10.90 26.16 1.14
N LEU A 257 10.67 26.11 2.46
CA LEU A 257 9.51 26.74 3.09
C LEU A 257 9.56 28.28 2.97
N ALA A 258 10.74 28.88 3.14
CA ALA A 258 10.95 30.32 2.95
C ALA A 258 10.70 30.75 1.48
N ASP A 259 11.23 29.99 0.52
CA ASP A 259 11.04 30.23 -0.91
C ASP A 259 9.57 30.08 -1.32
N TRP A 260 8.86 29.10 -0.74
CA TRP A 260 7.44 28.91 -0.96
C TRP A 260 6.62 30.08 -0.40
N ALA A 261 6.91 30.49 0.85
CA ALA A 261 6.23 31.62 1.50
C ALA A 261 6.46 32.94 0.76
N ALA A 262 7.65 33.16 0.18
CA ALA A 262 7.94 34.33 -0.64
C ALA A 262 7.12 34.37 -1.95
N LYS A 263 6.84 33.20 -2.54
CA LYS A 263 6.09 33.09 -3.80
C LYS A 263 4.58 33.09 -3.62
N HIS A 264 4.09 32.56 -2.50
CA HIS A 264 2.66 32.28 -2.31
C HIS A 264 2.04 32.97 -1.08
N GLY A 265 2.84 33.69 -0.30
CA GLY A 265 2.44 34.30 0.98
C GLY A 265 2.65 33.35 2.16
N ALA A 266 2.88 33.91 3.35
CA ALA A 266 2.99 33.13 4.57
C ALA A 266 1.60 32.69 5.06
N PHE A 267 1.49 31.45 5.54
CA PHE A 267 0.33 31.03 6.32
C PHE A 267 0.45 31.69 7.71
N THR A 268 -0.42 32.67 8.00
CA THR A 268 -0.63 33.24 9.34
C THR A 268 -1.63 32.42 10.13
#